data_AF-A0A0L0KJA3-F1
#
_entry.id   AF-A0A0L0KJA3-F1
#
_cell.length_a   1.000
_cell.length_b   1.000
_cell.length_c   1.000
_cell.angle_alpha   90.00
_cell.angle_beta   90.00
_cell.angle_gamma   90.00
#
_symmetry.space_group_name_H-M   'P 1'
#
loop_
_entity.id
_entity.type
_entity.pdbx_description
1 polymer ?
#
loop_
_entity_poly.entity_id
_entity_poly.type
_entity_poly.pdbx_seq_one_letter_code
_entity_poly.pdbx_strand_id
1 'polypeptide(L)'
;MARNDLMTALLDTRRALEENVAALGERVETARREVTETVTSQISDLHADNRETRNRVNSAATSVAEINRSLPGIRQEITELAHTVNSLRTVMESVLAGLPAPPDRTPTPGDPDPVPLFDTGAVPAPEDTEAVAARDAAGDARAATPAEPSRTEAAAQREAATEVPPDTEESPVDDPSAHRAGAAGDDTARGFSLARHDRVLASAATVGTVHLVCHRDLWDFVQEHAADVPHFRLPATPAEEGHDRLRITLSGRSVIGVLIAMRDTSLNSAAYGKDDGAWTLSCAVYDRLAHDLTTTSRTGGVPLTVVFDDGTTPPADTTTG
;
A
#
# COMPACT_ATOMS: atom_id res chain seq x y z
N MET A 1 -44.72 66.82 -14.87
CA MET A 1 -43.42 66.85 -14.19
C MET A 1 -42.93 65.45 -13.85
N ALA A 2 -43.71 64.64 -13.11
CA ALA A 2 -43.31 63.30 -12.62
C ALA A 2 -42.75 62.29 -13.65
N ARG A 3 -43.13 62.36 -14.94
CA ARG A 3 -42.67 61.38 -15.96
C ARG A 3 -41.21 61.59 -16.37
N ASN A 4 -40.75 62.84 -16.40
CA ASN A 4 -39.35 63.12 -16.79
C ASN A 4 -38.40 62.72 -15.67
N ASP A 5 -38.76 62.96 -14.41
CA ASP A 5 -37.93 62.60 -13.24
C ASP A 5 -37.73 61.08 -13.12
N LEU A 6 -38.77 60.29 -13.42
CA LEU A 6 -38.68 58.83 -13.43
C LEU A 6 -37.75 58.31 -14.55
N MET A 7 -37.79 58.94 -15.72
CA MET A 7 -36.93 58.54 -16.84
C MET A 7 -35.46 58.87 -16.55
N THR A 8 -35.17 59.99 -15.90
CA THR A 8 -33.82 60.32 -15.43
C THR A 8 -33.32 59.33 -14.39
N ALA A 9 -34.13 58.99 -13.39
CA ALA A 9 -33.77 57.98 -12.38
C ALA A 9 -33.49 56.59 -12.99
N LEU A 10 -34.24 56.20 -14.03
CA LEU A 10 -33.99 54.94 -14.75
C LEU A 10 -32.68 54.96 -15.55
N LEU A 11 -32.32 56.09 -16.14
CA LEU A 11 -31.06 56.23 -16.85
C LEU A 11 -29.86 56.23 -15.89
N ASP A 12 -29.98 56.89 -14.74
CA ASP A 12 -28.94 56.90 -13.72
C ASP A 12 -28.73 55.51 -13.10
N THR A 13 -29.81 54.78 -12.80
CA THR A 13 -29.71 53.40 -12.30
C THR A 13 -29.11 52.45 -13.33
N ARG A 14 -29.49 52.59 -14.61
CA ARG A 14 -28.86 51.83 -15.69
C ARG A 14 -27.36 52.11 -15.79
N ARG A 15 -26.97 53.39 -15.74
CA ARG A 15 -25.56 53.80 -15.79
C ARG A 15 -24.78 53.24 -14.60
N ALA A 16 -25.34 53.31 -13.39
CA ALA A 16 -24.73 52.75 -12.19
C ALA A 16 -24.59 51.22 -12.27
N LEU A 17 -25.55 50.51 -12.88
CA LEU A 17 -25.45 49.08 -13.13
C LEU A 17 -24.35 48.76 -14.14
N GLU A 18 -24.24 49.52 -15.23
CA GLU A 18 -23.16 49.36 -16.24
C GLU A 18 -21.77 49.56 -15.60
N GLU A 19 -21.61 50.56 -14.74
CA GLU A 19 -20.36 50.82 -13.99
C GLU A 19 -20.05 49.68 -13.01
N ASN A 20 -21.05 49.18 -12.27
CA ASN A 20 -20.87 48.06 -11.34
C ASN A 20 -20.52 46.75 -12.05
N VAL A 21 -21.12 46.47 -13.21
CA VAL A 21 -20.80 45.28 -14.02
C VAL A 21 -19.38 45.36 -14.55
N ALA A 22 -18.94 46.53 -15.02
CA ALA A 22 -17.56 46.74 -15.45
C ALA A 22 -16.56 46.51 -14.29
N ALA A 23 -16.83 47.10 -13.12
CA ALA A 23 -16.00 46.92 -11.92
C ALA A 23 -16.00 45.49 -11.37
N LEU A 24 -17.09 44.73 -11.56
CA LEU A 24 -17.13 43.31 -11.21
C LEU A 24 -16.29 42.49 -12.21
N GLY A 25 -16.37 42.79 -13.50
CA GLY A 25 -15.56 42.14 -14.53
C GLY A 25 -14.06 42.30 -14.29
N GLU A 26 -13.62 43.51 -13.97
CA GLU A 26 -12.20 43.79 -13.65
C GLU A 26 -11.73 43.03 -12.40
N ARG A 27 -12.56 42.95 -11.36
CA ARG A 27 -12.26 42.17 -10.15
C ARG A 27 -12.19 40.67 -10.44
N VAL A 28 -13.09 40.14 -11.26
CA VAL A 28 -13.08 38.72 -11.65
C VAL A 28 -11.82 38.40 -12.44
N GLU A 29 -11.40 39.25 -13.38
CA GLU A 29 -10.17 38.99 -14.14
C GLU A 29 -8.90 39.16 -13.31
N THR A 30 -8.90 40.10 -12.36
CA THR A 30 -7.81 40.24 -11.39
C THR A 30 -7.69 38.99 -10.51
N ALA A 31 -8.81 38.54 -9.95
CA ALA A 31 -8.86 37.32 -9.12
C ALA A 31 -8.47 36.08 -9.92
N ARG A 32 -8.94 35.97 -11.18
CA ARG A 32 -8.55 34.87 -12.07
C ARG A 32 -7.04 34.87 -12.30
N ARG A 33 -6.45 36.03 -12.61
CA ARG A 33 -5.01 36.17 -12.82
C ARG A 33 -4.22 35.76 -11.57
N GLU A 34 -4.62 36.24 -10.40
CA GLU A 34 -3.98 35.92 -9.12
C GLU A 34 -4.05 34.41 -8.78
N VAL A 35 -5.21 33.78 -9.01
CA VAL A 35 -5.37 32.34 -8.82
C VAL A 35 -4.48 31.57 -9.80
N THR A 36 -4.44 31.94 -11.08
CA THR A 36 -3.58 31.26 -12.06
C THR A 36 -2.10 31.42 -11.72
N GLU A 37 -1.67 32.60 -11.28
CA GLU A 37 -0.29 32.87 -10.88
C GLU A 37 0.08 32.02 -9.65
N THR A 38 -0.78 31.99 -8.64
CA THR A 38 -0.58 31.18 -7.42
C THR A 38 -0.51 29.69 -7.75
N VAL A 39 -1.44 29.17 -8.55
CA VAL A 39 -1.46 27.76 -8.95
C VAL A 39 -0.21 27.39 -9.75
N THR A 40 0.21 28.23 -10.70
CA THR A 40 1.44 27.96 -11.47
C THR A 40 2.71 27.98 -10.62
N SER A 41 2.78 28.88 -9.63
CA SER A 41 3.86 28.90 -8.65
C SER A 41 3.87 27.62 -7.82
N GLN A 42 2.73 27.24 -7.24
CA GLN A 42 2.61 26.04 -6.40
C GLN A 42 2.90 24.75 -7.16
N ILE A 43 2.48 24.63 -8.43
CA ILE A 43 2.82 23.47 -9.28
C ILE A 43 4.33 23.42 -9.51
N SER A 44 4.97 24.57 -9.75
CA SER A 44 6.42 24.65 -9.97
C SER A 44 7.19 24.23 -8.71
N ASP A 45 6.75 24.69 -7.54
CA ASP A 45 7.33 24.33 -6.25
C ASP A 45 7.14 22.82 -5.98
N LEU A 46 5.95 22.28 -6.21
CA LEU A 46 5.67 20.85 -6.05
C LEU A 46 6.53 19.99 -7.00
N HIS A 47 6.76 20.46 -8.23
CA HIS A 47 7.65 19.78 -9.18
C HIS A 47 9.13 19.85 -8.76
N ALA A 48 9.55 20.90 -8.05
CA ALA A 48 10.88 20.99 -7.46
C ALA A 48 11.04 20.01 -6.30
N ASP A 49 10.07 19.99 -5.37
CA ASP A 49 10.04 19.06 -4.23
C ASP A 49 9.96 17.60 -4.69
N ASN A 50 9.18 17.32 -5.73
CA ASN A 50 9.07 15.98 -6.28
C ASN A 50 10.39 15.51 -6.95
N ARG A 51 11.13 16.43 -7.58
CA ARG A 51 12.49 16.14 -8.07
C ARG A 51 13.46 15.91 -6.92
N GLU A 52 13.39 16.71 -5.86
CA GLU A 52 14.26 16.55 -4.70
C GLU A 52 14.00 15.22 -3.96
N THR A 53 12.74 14.86 -3.75
CA THR A 53 12.38 13.57 -3.13
C THR A 53 12.86 12.38 -3.96
N ARG A 54 12.69 12.41 -5.30
CA ARG A 54 13.28 11.38 -6.19
C ARG A 54 14.80 11.31 -6.07
N ASN A 55 15.48 12.45 -6.01
CA ASN A 55 16.94 12.49 -5.85
C ASN A 55 17.37 11.91 -4.49
N ARG A 56 16.63 12.20 -3.41
CA ARG A 56 16.87 11.62 -2.07
C ARG A 56 16.65 10.11 -2.07
N VAL A 57 15.57 9.63 -2.67
CA VAL A 57 15.29 8.19 -2.79
C VAL A 57 16.38 7.49 -3.60
N ASN A 58 16.80 8.05 -4.73
CA ASN A 58 17.87 7.46 -5.55
C ASN A 58 19.22 7.42 -4.81
N SER A 59 19.53 8.48 -4.04
CA SER A 59 20.72 8.52 -3.20
C SER A 59 20.65 7.49 -2.08
N ALA A 60 19.49 7.35 -1.42
CA ALA A 60 19.27 6.34 -0.39
C ALA A 60 19.38 4.92 -0.95
N ALA A 61 18.79 4.64 -2.12
CA ALA A 61 18.90 3.36 -2.79
C ALA A 61 20.36 3.01 -3.13
N THR A 62 21.13 4.01 -3.58
CA THR A 62 22.56 3.85 -3.85
C THR A 62 23.34 3.53 -2.56
N SER A 63 23.06 4.25 -1.47
CA SER A 63 23.68 3.99 -0.16
C SER A 63 23.33 2.60 0.39
N VAL A 64 22.07 2.15 0.25
CA VAL A 64 21.66 0.80 0.65
C VAL A 64 22.35 -0.26 -0.20
N ALA A 65 22.49 -0.04 -1.51
CA ALA A 65 23.22 -0.95 -2.39
C ALA A 65 24.70 -1.05 -2.00
N GLU A 66 25.31 0.05 -1.57
CA GLU A 66 26.69 0.07 -1.05
C GLU A 66 26.82 -0.67 0.28
N ILE A 67 25.91 -0.45 1.23
CA ILE A 67 25.85 -1.18 2.50
C ILE A 67 25.73 -2.68 2.25
N ASN A 68 24.80 -3.09 1.37
CA ASN A 68 24.62 -4.50 1.02
C ASN A 68 25.84 -5.11 0.34
N ARG A 69 26.61 -4.31 -0.41
CA ARG A 69 27.90 -4.77 -0.99
C ARG A 69 28.98 -4.96 0.08
N SER A 70 28.96 -4.20 1.17
CA SER A 70 29.93 -4.32 2.27
C SER A 70 29.63 -5.46 3.26
N LEU A 71 28.34 -5.83 3.43
CA LEU A 71 27.89 -6.86 4.37
C LEU A 71 28.58 -8.24 4.18
N PRO A 72 28.76 -8.77 2.96
CA PRO A 72 29.49 -10.01 2.73
C PRO A 72 30.93 -9.95 3.24
N GLY A 73 31.62 -8.81 3.06
CA GLY A 73 32.98 -8.60 3.55
C GLY A 73 33.05 -8.69 5.07
N ILE A 74 32.15 -8.00 5.77
CA ILE A 74 32.05 -8.05 7.24
C ILE A 74 31.75 -9.48 7.73
N ARG A 75 30.87 -10.23 7.06
CA ARG A 75 30.58 -11.63 7.40
C ARG A 75 31.80 -12.53 7.21
N GLN A 76 32.59 -12.28 6.17
CA GLN A 76 33.83 -13.00 5.94
C GLN A 76 34.85 -12.69 7.03
N GLU A 77 35.07 -11.42 7.37
CA GLU A 77 35.95 -11.01 8.47
C GLU A 77 35.55 -11.63 9.82
N ILE A 78 34.25 -11.70 10.13
CA ILE A 78 33.74 -12.37 11.34
C ILE A 78 34.06 -13.87 11.31
N THR A 79 33.92 -14.51 10.15
CA THR A 79 34.20 -15.95 10.00
C THR A 79 35.70 -16.24 10.15
N GLU A 80 36.54 -15.38 9.57
CA GLU A 80 37.99 -15.46 9.72
C GLU A 80 38.40 -15.25 11.19
N LEU A 81 37.83 -14.24 11.86
CA LEU A 81 38.07 -14.00 13.28
C LEU A 81 37.64 -15.20 14.13
N ALA A 82 36.47 -15.78 13.88
CA ALA A 82 36.00 -16.98 14.57
C ALA A 82 36.97 -18.17 14.39
N HIS A 83 37.52 -18.35 13.19
CA HIS A 83 38.54 -19.37 12.94
C HIS A 83 39.82 -19.08 13.74
N THR A 84 40.31 -17.84 13.76
CA THR A 84 41.53 -17.50 14.52
C THR A 84 41.37 -17.75 16.02
N VAL A 85 40.20 -17.41 16.59
CA VAL A 85 39.88 -17.67 17.99
C VAL A 85 39.82 -19.16 18.28
N ASN A 86 39.19 -19.96 17.40
CA ASN A 86 39.12 -21.41 17.58
C ASN A 86 40.49 -22.10 17.45
N SER A 87 41.34 -21.62 16.54
CA SER A 87 42.74 -22.06 16.44
C SER A 87 43.51 -21.75 17.73
N LEU A 88 43.39 -20.53 18.27
CA LEU A 88 44.04 -20.13 19.51
C LEU A 88 43.57 -20.98 20.69
N ARG A 89 42.26 -21.25 20.79
CA ARG A 89 41.68 -22.15 21.79
C ARG A 89 42.28 -23.54 21.72
N THR A 90 42.36 -24.11 20.52
CA THR A 90 42.93 -25.46 20.30
C THR A 90 44.40 -25.51 20.71
N VAL A 91 45.18 -24.48 20.38
CA VAL A 91 46.58 -24.36 20.82
C VAL A 91 46.66 -24.29 22.35
N MET A 92 45.81 -23.50 23.00
CA MET A 92 45.78 -23.40 24.46
C MET A 92 45.38 -24.71 25.14
N GLU A 93 44.40 -25.44 24.60
CA GLU A 93 44.02 -26.78 25.06
C GLU A 93 45.17 -27.79 24.90
N SER A 94 45.94 -27.71 23.82
CA SER A 94 47.13 -28.57 23.62
C SER A 94 48.26 -28.28 24.63
N VAL A 95 48.46 -27.01 24.99
CA VAL A 95 49.42 -26.60 26.02
C VAL A 95 48.93 -27.05 27.40
N LEU A 96 47.62 -26.95 27.66
CA LEU A 96 47.01 -27.38 28.91
C LEU A 96 47.07 -28.91 29.09
N ALA A 97 46.86 -29.68 28.02
CA ALA A 97 46.99 -31.14 28.01
C ALA A 97 48.46 -31.61 28.15
N GLY A 98 49.43 -30.74 27.82
CA GLY A 98 50.85 -31.00 28.04
C GLY A 98 51.33 -30.75 29.47
N LEU A 99 50.49 -30.22 30.37
CA LEU A 99 50.83 -30.07 31.78
C LEU A 99 50.71 -31.43 32.50
N PRO A 100 51.71 -31.82 33.31
CA PRO A 100 51.67 -33.09 34.03
C PRO A 100 50.51 -33.10 35.05
N ALA A 101 49.72 -34.17 35.03
CA ALA A 101 48.64 -34.40 35.98
C ALA A 101 49.18 -34.40 37.43
N PRO A 102 48.47 -33.80 38.40
CA PRO A 102 48.82 -33.95 39.80
C PRO A 102 48.74 -35.43 40.21
N PRO A 103 49.65 -35.94 41.06
CA PRO A 103 49.75 -37.36 41.35
C PRO A 103 48.47 -37.90 42.04
N ASP A 104 48.04 -39.07 41.56
CA ASP A 104 46.93 -39.88 42.03
C ASP A 104 46.88 -40.01 43.56
N ARG A 105 45.75 -39.61 44.15
CA ARG A 105 45.35 -40.10 45.47
C ARG A 105 44.62 -41.43 45.28
N THR A 106 45.25 -42.50 45.75
CA THR A 106 44.71 -43.87 45.75
C THR A 106 43.38 -43.99 46.52
N PRO A 107 42.45 -44.86 46.09
CA PRO A 107 41.21 -45.12 46.81
C PRO A 107 41.47 -46.04 48.02
N THR A 108 41.00 -45.65 49.20
CA THR A 108 40.97 -46.50 50.39
C THR A 108 39.55 -47.09 50.50
N PRO A 109 39.37 -48.43 50.56
CA PRO A 109 38.06 -49.04 50.73
C PRO A 109 37.67 -49.12 52.20
N GLY A 110 36.48 -48.63 52.54
CA GLY A 110 35.90 -48.72 53.88
C GLY A 110 34.59 -47.94 53.97
N ASP A 111 33.50 -48.58 53.57
CA ASP A 111 32.12 -48.23 53.95
C ASP A 111 31.92 -48.53 55.46
N PRO A 112 31.01 -47.88 56.23
CA PRO A 112 29.59 -47.88 55.90
C PRO A 112 28.76 -46.60 56.18
N ASP A 113 27.68 -46.54 55.41
CA ASP A 113 26.32 -46.05 55.67
C ASP A 113 25.98 -44.55 55.71
N PRO A 114 24.83 -44.17 55.10
CA PRO A 114 24.41 -42.78 54.94
C PRO A 114 23.36 -42.33 55.98
N VAL A 115 23.10 -41.01 55.90
CA VAL A 115 21.97 -40.18 56.40
C VAL A 115 21.95 -39.75 57.87
N PRO A 116 21.30 -38.60 58.23
CA PRO A 116 20.69 -37.54 57.38
C PRO A 116 21.06 -36.10 57.87
N LEU A 117 20.57 -35.07 57.16
CA LEU A 117 19.93 -33.84 57.66
C LEU A 117 20.36 -32.53 56.95
N PHE A 118 19.35 -31.93 56.31
CA PHE A 118 18.95 -30.52 56.38
C PHE A 118 19.75 -29.40 55.68
N ASP A 119 19.03 -28.80 54.72
CA ASP A 119 18.47 -27.44 54.82
C ASP A 119 19.17 -26.32 54.02
N THR A 120 18.60 -26.12 52.82
CA THR A 120 17.94 -24.89 52.35
C THR A 120 18.73 -23.59 52.12
N GLY A 121 18.60 -23.12 50.88
CA GLY A 121 18.61 -21.72 50.48
C GLY A 121 19.75 -21.37 49.53
N ALA A 122 19.60 -20.65 48.42
CA ALA A 122 18.44 -20.08 47.74
C ALA A 122 18.95 -19.52 46.37
N VAL A 123 18.24 -19.84 45.27
CA VAL A 123 17.69 -18.91 44.23
C VAL A 123 18.67 -18.05 43.37
N PRO A 124 18.42 -17.77 42.07
CA PRO A 124 17.78 -18.56 40.98
C PRO A 124 18.52 -18.46 39.61
N ALA A 125 18.06 -19.22 38.61
CA ALA A 125 18.28 -18.97 37.18
C ALA A 125 16.92 -18.99 36.45
N PRO A 126 16.76 -18.25 35.33
CA PRO A 126 15.47 -17.74 34.88
C PRO A 126 14.62 -18.74 34.09
N GLU A 127 13.32 -18.49 34.16
CA GLU A 127 12.23 -19.16 33.45
C GLU A 127 12.18 -18.75 31.98
N ASP A 128 11.84 -19.74 31.14
CA ASP A 128 11.05 -19.70 29.89
C ASP A 128 11.38 -21.05 29.20
N THR A 129 10.49 -22.02 29.01
CA THR A 129 9.38 -21.97 28.04
C THR A 129 8.60 -23.30 28.09
N GLU A 130 7.29 -23.22 27.86
CA GLU A 130 6.37 -24.22 27.26
C GLU A 130 6.01 -25.53 27.99
N ALA A 131 4.80 -25.53 28.55
CA ALA A 131 3.98 -26.73 28.76
C ALA A 131 2.92 -26.86 27.66
N VAL A 132 3.00 -27.95 26.91
CA VAL A 132 2.02 -28.43 25.94
C VAL A 132 0.95 -29.25 26.68
N ALA A 133 -0.32 -28.97 26.41
CA ALA A 133 -1.44 -29.88 26.72
C ALA A 133 -2.06 -30.40 25.42
N ALA A 134 -2.09 -31.72 25.31
CA ALA A 134 -2.55 -32.50 24.17
C ALA A 134 -4.09 -32.59 24.07
N ARG A 135 -4.60 -32.82 22.84
CA ARG A 135 -5.54 -33.92 22.52
C ARG A 135 -5.84 -34.07 21.02
N ASP A 136 -5.41 -35.22 20.50
CA ASP A 136 -6.04 -36.18 19.57
C ASP A 136 -6.96 -35.72 18.42
N ALA A 137 -6.54 -36.02 17.19
CA ALA A 137 -7.30 -36.85 16.24
C ALA A 137 -6.39 -37.38 15.12
N ALA A 138 -6.63 -38.64 14.74
CA ALA A 138 -5.72 -39.53 14.03
C ALA A 138 -5.95 -39.62 12.50
N GLY A 139 -4.93 -40.15 11.81
CA GLY A 139 -5.00 -40.82 10.50
C GLY A 139 -4.53 -39.93 9.33
N ASP A 140 -3.63 -40.33 8.45
CA ASP A 140 -2.94 -41.59 8.18
C ASP A 140 -1.69 -41.24 7.34
N ALA A 141 -0.61 -41.99 7.54
CA ALA A 141 0.69 -41.75 6.94
C ALA A 141 0.83 -42.57 5.65
N ARG A 142 1.32 -41.93 4.57
CA ARG A 142 2.16 -42.66 3.61
C ARG A 142 3.28 -41.78 3.06
N ALA A 143 4.50 -42.20 3.38
CA ALA A 143 5.79 -41.76 2.85
C ALA A 143 5.84 -41.88 1.30
N ALA A 144 6.74 -41.25 0.53
CA ALA A 144 8.09 -40.79 0.81
C ALA A 144 8.63 -39.85 -0.30
N THR A 145 9.51 -38.92 0.09
CA THR A 145 10.76 -38.44 -0.55
C THR A 145 10.79 -37.65 -1.88
N PRO A 146 11.83 -36.80 -2.07
CA PRO A 146 11.83 -35.62 -2.93
C PRO A 146 12.61 -35.78 -4.24
N ALA A 147 12.29 -34.95 -5.24
CA ALA A 147 13.14 -34.68 -6.39
C ALA A 147 12.84 -33.29 -6.99
N GLU A 148 13.81 -32.38 -6.91
CA GLU A 148 14.01 -31.34 -7.94
C GLU A 148 14.49 -32.02 -9.24
N PRO A 149 14.25 -31.43 -10.43
CA PRO A 149 15.31 -30.58 -11.00
C PRO A 149 14.84 -29.39 -11.87
N SER A 150 15.67 -28.35 -11.86
CA SER A 150 16.13 -27.49 -12.98
C SER A 150 15.26 -27.35 -14.24
N ARG A 151 14.91 -26.10 -14.58
CA ARG A 151 14.81 -25.67 -15.99
C ARG A 151 15.13 -24.18 -16.19
N THR A 152 16.39 -23.94 -16.50
CA THR A 152 16.90 -22.79 -17.25
C THR A 152 16.54 -22.98 -18.74
N GLU A 153 16.45 -21.87 -19.48
CA GLU A 153 16.46 -21.75 -20.96
C GLU A 153 15.15 -22.00 -21.75
N ALA A 154 14.48 -20.89 -22.11
CA ALA A 154 13.85 -20.58 -23.42
C ALA A 154 13.05 -19.27 -23.25
N ALA A 155 13.14 -18.22 -24.05
CA ALA A 155 13.83 -17.99 -25.30
C ALA A 155 14.04 -16.48 -25.48
N ALA A 156 15.30 -16.07 -25.59
CA ALA A 156 15.69 -14.87 -26.31
C ALA A 156 15.57 -15.18 -27.81
N GLN A 157 14.63 -14.55 -28.52
CA GLN A 157 14.65 -14.47 -29.98
C GLN A 157 13.62 -13.46 -30.49
N ARG A 158 14.08 -12.24 -30.81
CA ARG A 158 13.96 -11.62 -32.14
C ARG A 158 14.27 -10.13 -32.04
N GLU A 159 15.52 -9.81 -32.34
CA GLU A 159 15.95 -8.48 -32.73
C GLU A 159 16.49 -8.57 -34.17
N ALA A 160 16.23 -7.50 -34.92
CA ALA A 160 16.83 -7.07 -36.19
C ALA A 160 16.23 -7.52 -37.56
N ALA A 161 15.75 -6.47 -38.24
CA ALA A 161 15.96 -6.10 -39.65
C ALA A 161 14.84 -6.44 -40.66
N THR A 162 14.21 -5.41 -41.24
CA THR A 162 14.56 -4.87 -42.59
C THR A 162 13.49 -3.91 -43.15
N GLU A 163 13.98 -2.81 -43.74
CA GLU A 163 13.44 -1.95 -44.83
C GLU A 163 12.41 -0.81 -44.59
N VAL A 164 12.96 0.40 -44.81
CA VAL A 164 12.39 1.64 -45.39
C VAL A 164 12.51 1.51 -46.94
N PRO A 165 11.55 1.97 -47.79
CA PRO A 165 11.65 3.29 -48.47
C PRO A 165 10.26 3.91 -48.90
N PRO A 166 10.16 4.91 -49.81
CA PRO A 166 10.04 6.34 -49.46
C PRO A 166 8.80 7.07 -50.06
N ASP A 167 8.65 8.34 -49.66
CA ASP A 167 7.96 9.50 -50.28
C ASP A 167 6.49 9.40 -50.75
N THR A 168 5.63 10.24 -50.17
CA THR A 168 4.72 11.15 -50.90
C THR A 168 4.30 12.31 -49.97
N GLU A 169 4.56 13.52 -50.44
CA GLU A 169 4.18 14.82 -49.86
C GLU A 169 2.65 15.02 -49.80
N GLU A 170 2.15 15.66 -48.74
CA GLU A 170 1.45 16.95 -48.80
C GLU A 170 0.88 17.35 -47.42
N SER A 171 1.26 18.54 -46.95
CA SER A 171 0.56 19.26 -45.89
C SER A 171 -0.85 19.67 -46.35
N PRO A 172 -1.78 19.86 -45.41
CA PRO A 172 -2.20 21.24 -45.21
C PRO A 172 -2.23 21.67 -43.74
N VAL A 173 -1.89 22.95 -43.61
CA VAL A 173 -1.99 23.84 -42.47
C VAL A 173 -3.32 23.67 -41.72
N ASP A 174 -3.26 23.27 -40.45
CA ASP A 174 -4.41 23.32 -39.54
C ASP A 174 -4.16 24.34 -38.42
N ASP A 175 -5.19 25.14 -38.21
CA ASP A 175 -5.31 26.37 -37.43
C ASP A 175 -5.04 26.17 -35.92
N PRO A 176 -4.17 26.95 -35.24
CA PRO A 176 -3.91 26.83 -33.81
C PRO A 176 -4.99 27.48 -32.92
N SER A 177 -6.26 27.49 -33.33
CA SER A 177 -7.35 28.19 -32.63
C SER A 177 -8.36 27.30 -31.90
N ALA A 178 -8.22 25.97 -31.91
CA ALA A 178 -9.23 25.07 -31.31
C ALA A 178 -8.90 24.50 -29.91
N HIS A 179 -7.72 24.73 -29.32
CA HIS A 179 -7.34 24.10 -28.04
C HIS A 179 -7.66 24.90 -26.76
N ARG A 180 -8.33 26.05 -26.84
CA ARG A 180 -8.55 26.91 -25.65
C ARG A 180 -9.87 26.72 -24.89
N ALA A 181 -10.73 25.78 -25.31
CA ALA A 181 -12.04 25.56 -24.67
C ALA A 181 -12.08 24.38 -23.67
N GLY A 182 -11.03 23.56 -23.56
CA GLY A 182 -11.02 22.35 -22.71
C GLY A 182 -10.57 22.55 -21.26
N ALA A 183 -9.73 23.55 -20.97
CA ALA A 183 -9.05 23.64 -19.67
C ALA A 183 -9.95 24.13 -18.51
N ALA A 184 -10.99 24.91 -18.78
CA ALA A 184 -11.87 25.45 -17.73
C ALA A 184 -12.87 24.40 -17.19
N GLY A 185 -13.25 23.42 -18.01
CA GLY A 185 -14.13 22.33 -17.60
C GLY A 185 -13.42 21.27 -16.76
N ASP A 186 -12.15 21.00 -17.07
CA ASP A 186 -11.36 19.95 -16.43
C ASP A 186 -10.96 20.31 -14.99
N ASP A 187 -10.56 21.55 -14.71
CA ASP A 187 -10.25 22.00 -13.34
C ASP A 187 -11.47 21.95 -12.42
N THR A 188 -12.65 22.31 -12.93
CA THR A 188 -13.90 22.27 -12.16
C THR A 188 -14.35 20.84 -11.89
N ALA A 189 -14.25 19.96 -12.91
CA ALA A 189 -14.57 18.54 -12.77
C ALA A 189 -13.58 17.81 -11.84
N ARG A 190 -12.30 18.15 -11.91
CA ARG A 190 -11.23 17.61 -11.05
C ARG A 190 -11.37 18.09 -9.61
N GLY A 191 -11.72 19.36 -9.40
CA GLY A 191 -12.07 19.92 -8.09
C GLY A 191 -13.31 19.26 -7.48
N PHE A 192 -14.36 19.03 -8.28
CA PHE A 192 -15.55 18.30 -7.83
C PHE A 192 -15.25 16.83 -7.50
N SER A 193 -14.39 16.18 -8.29
CA SER A 193 -13.91 14.81 -8.05
C SER A 193 -13.10 14.70 -6.74
N LEU A 194 -12.23 15.68 -6.45
CA LEU A 194 -11.50 15.79 -5.18
C LEU A 194 -12.45 15.99 -4.00
N ALA A 195 -13.39 16.93 -4.07
CA ALA A 195 -14.36 17.16 -3.00
C ALA A 195 -15.32 15.97 -2.79
N ARG A 196 -15.63 15.19 -3.83
CA ARG A 196 -16.34 13.90 -3.69
C ARG A 196 -15.47 12.90 -2.94
N HIS A 197 -14.21 12.74 -3.34
CA HIS A 197 -13.28 11.81 -2.70
C HIS A 197 -13.08 12.11 -1.23
N ASP A 198 -12.86 13.38 -0.86
CA ASP A 198 -12.66 13.78 0.54
C ASP A 198 -13.87 13.44 1.41
N ARG A 199 -15.09 13.60 0.89
CA ARG A 199 -16.32 13.17 1.57
C ARG A 199 -16.40 11.66 1.75
N VAL A 200 -15.98 10.89 0.75
CA VAL A 200 -15.95 9.42 0.84
C VAL A 200 -14.91 8.98 1.88
N LEU A 201 -13.72 9.58 1.89
CA LEU A 201 -12.69 9.32 2.88
C LEU A 201 -13.15 9.69 4.30
N ALA A 202 -13.83 10.83 4.46
CA ALA A 202 -14.42 11.22 5.73
C ALA A 202 -15.48 10.21 6.20
N SER A 203 -16.30 9.69 5.27
CA SER A 203 -17.25 8.61 5.62
C SER A 203 -16.51 7.34 6.05
N ALA A 204 -15.49 6.91 5.32
CA ALA A 204 -14.68 5.74 5.66
C ALA A 204 -13.99 5.86 7.03
N ALA A 205 -13.53 7.06 7.41
CA ALA A 205 -12.92 7.32 8.71
C ALA A 205 -13.89 7.13 9.89
N THR A 206 -15.19 7.26 9.67
CA THR A 206 -16.22 6.98 10.69
C THR A 206 -16.60 5.51 10.78
N VAL A 207 -16.08 4.64 9.91
CA VAL A 207 -16.40 3.21 9.91
C VAL A 207 -15.40 2.44 10.76
N GLY A 208 -15.89 1.73 11.77
CA GLY A 208 -15.05 0.84 12.57
C GLY A 208 -14.61 -0.39 11.77
N THR A 209 -15.56 -1.07 11.13
CA THR A 209 -15.33 -2.33 10.41
C THR A 209 -16.22 -2.42 9.17
N VAL A 210 -15.61 -2.86 8.06
CA VAL A 210 -16.28 -3.16 6.79
C VAL A 210 -15.99 -4.60 6.42
N HIS A 211 -17.01 -5.34 6.00
CA HIS A 211 -16.89 -6.62 5.35
C HIS A 211 -16.99 -6.43 3.85
N LEU A 212 -15.99 -6.91 3.13
CA LEU A 212 -15.95 -6.91 1.68
C LEU A 212 -16.16 -8.35 1.21
N VAL A 213 -17.21 -8.59 0.43
CA VAL A 213 -17.51 -9.91 -0.14
C VAL A 213 -17.29 -9.83 -1.64
N CYS A 214 -16.28 -10.56 -2.13
CA CYS A 214 -15.92 -10.56 -3.55
C CYS A 214 -15.31 -11.90 -3.97
N HIS A 215 -15.14 -12.07 -5.28
CA HIS A 215 -14.34 -13.15 -5.84
C HIS A 215 -12.86 -13.01 -5.46
N ARG A 216 -12.13 -14.12 -5.38
CA ARG A 216 -10.70 -14.17 -5.06
C ARG A 216 -9.87 -13.27 -5.99
N ASP A 217 -10.08 -13.36 -7.30
CA ASP A 217 -9.35 -12.55 -8.28
C ASP A 217 -9.54 -11.04 -8.07
N LEU A 218 -10.75 -10.60 -7.64
CA LEU A 218 -10.99 -9.19 -7.34
C LEU A 218 -10.23 -8.76 -6.09
N TRP A 219 -10.16 -9.64 -5.09
CA TRP A 219 -9.39 -9.37 -3.89
C TRP A 219 -7.88 -9.33 -4.17
N ASP A 220 -7.37 -10.24 -4.99
CA ASP A 220 -5.97 -10.27 -5.40
C ASP A 220 -5.60 -8.98 -6.15
N PHE A 221 -6.46 -8.50 -7.04
CA PHE A 221 -6.31 -7.20 -7.69
C PHE A 221 -6.26 -6.03 -6.69
N VAL A 222 -7.20 -5.99 -5.73
CA VAL A 222 -7.22 -4.94 -4.70
C VAL A 222 -5.96 -4.99 -3.84
N GLN A 223 -5.50 -6.19 -3.49
CA GLN A 223 -4.31 -6.38 -2.67
C GLN A 223 -3.05 -5.93 -3.41
N GLU A 224 -2.89 -6.32 -4.67
CA GLU A 224 -1.78 -5.92 -5.54
C GLU A 224 -1.61 -4.39 -5.57
N HIS A 225 -2.72 -3.66 -5.68
CA HIS A 225 -2.69 -2.20 -5.82
C HIS A 225 -2.69 -1.45 -4.49
N ALA A 226 -3.20 -2.06 -3.41
CA ALA A 226 -3.28 -1.42 -2.09
C ALA A 226 -2.11 -1.76 -1.16
N ALA A 227 -1.31 -2.79 -1.46
CA ALA A 227 -0.23 -3.28 -0.59
C ALA A 227 0.76 -2.19 -0.16
N ASP A 228 1.11 -1.28 -1.08
CA ASP A 228 2.11 -0.23 -0.84
C ASP A 228 1.53 1.06 -0.25
N VAL A 229 0.21 1.13 0.00
CA VAL A 229 -0.44 2.33 0.52
C VAL A 229 -0.28 2.42 2.06
N PRO A 230 0.22 3.54 2.64
CA PRO A 230 0.51 3.68 4.08
C PRO A 230 -0.65 3.45 5.06
N HIS A 231 -1.88 3.47 4.54
CA HIS A 231 -3.11 3.28 5.31
C HIS A 231 -3.70 1.87 5.16
N PHE A 232 -3.25 1.09 4.18
CA PHE A 232 -3.70 -0.27 4.01
C PHE A 232 -2.99 -1.21 5.00
N ARG A 233 -3.76 -2.15 5.54
CA ARG A 233 -3.24 -3.27 6.33
C ARG A 233 -3.86 -4.53 5.80
N LEU A 234 -3.02 -5.53 5.52
CA LEU A 234 -3.48 -6.85 5.11
C LEU A 234 -4.39 -7.44 6.21
N PRO A 235 -5.61 -7.88 5.86
CA PRO A 235 -6.44 -8.69 6.74
C PRO A 235 -5.69 -9.97 7.14
N ALA A 236 -5.78 -10.35 8.41
CA ALA A 236 -5.05 -11.50 8.95
C ALA A 236 -5.46 -12.85 8.30
N THR A 237 -6.72 -13.00 7.89
CA THR A 237 -7.18 -14.16 7.12
C THR A 237 -8.50 -13.82 6.42
N PRO A 238 -8.57 -13.82 5.08
CA PRO A 238 -9.85 -13.74 4.38
C PRO A 238 -10.63 -15.04 4.66
N ALA A 239 -11.90 -14.92 5.05
CA ALA A 239 -12.74 -16.10 5.26
C ALA A 239 -13.28 -16.58 3.91
N GLU A 240 -13.03 -17.84 3.54
CA GLU A 240 -13.58 -18.43 2.34
C GLU A 240 -15.08 -18.72 2.55
N GLU A 241 -15.92 -18.13 1.70
CA GLU A 241 -17.39 -18.27 1.73
C GLU A 241 -17.88 -19.33 0.71
N GLY A 242 -16.94 -19.99 0.02
CA GLY A 242 -17.19 -21.00 -1.02
C GLY A 242 -17.30 -20.40 -2.43
N HIS A 243 -17.15 -21.23 -3.48
CA HIS A 243 -17.19 -20.81 -4.89
C HIS A 243 -16.21 -19.67 -5.22
N ASP A 244 -14.96 -19.76 -4.73
CA ASP A 244 -13.91 -18.73 -4.88
C ASP A 244 -14.30 -17.33 -4.35
N ARG A 245 -15.25 -17.28 -3.40
CA ARG A 245 -15.62 -16.04 -2.69
C ARG A 245 -14.86 -15.89 -1.40
N LEU A 246 -14.45 -14.66 -1.15
CA LEU A 246 -13.79 -14.23 0.07
C LEU A 246 -14.64 -13.19 0.78
N ARG A 247 -14.84 -13.41 2.08
CA ARG A 247 -15.30 -12.40 3.02
C ARG A 247 -14.08 -11.82 3.75
N ILE A 248 -13.74 -10.60 3.38
CA ILE A 248 -12.59 -9.87 3.93
C ILE A 248 -13.08 -8.86 4.97
N THR A 249 -12.44 -8.85 6.14
CA THR A 249 -12.73 -7.84 7.18
C THR A 249 -11.68 -6.73 7.13
N LEU A 250 -12.13 -5.52 6.82
CA LEU A 250 -11.32 -4.31 6.70
C LEU A 250 -11.63 -3.33 7.83
N SER A 251 -10.59 -2.75 8.40
CA SER A 251 -10.73 -1.58 9.29
C SER A 251 -11.04 -0.33 8.46
N GLY A 252 -11.67 0.70 9.05
CA GLY A 252 -11.87 1.99 8.37
C GLY A 252 -10.58 2.58 7.77
N ARG A 253 -9.45 2.40 8.45
CA ARG A 253 -8.12 2.81 7.94
C ARG A 253 -7.72 2.01 6.69
N SER A 254 -7.94 0.69 6.68
CA SER A 254 -7.68 -0.14 5.51
C SER A 254 -8.61 0.23 4.33
N VAL A 255 -9.86 0.58 4.61
CA VAL A 255 -10.82 1.04 3.59
C VAL A 255 -10.37 2.36 2.96
N ILE A 256 -9.85 3.30 3.76
CA ILE A 256 -9.20 4.52 3.25
C ILE A 256 -8.03 4.15 2.32
N GLY A 257 -7.20 3.19 2.71
CA GLY A 257 -6.11 2.70 1.87
C GLY A 257 -6.59 2.17 0.51
N VAL A 258 -7.64 1.34 0.50
CA VAL A 258 -8.24 0.82 -0.74
C VAL A 258 -8.82 1.94 -1.61
N LEU A 259 -9.55 2.89 -1.03
CA LEU A 259 -10.12 4.02 -1.77
C LEU A 259 -9.05 4.91 -2.42
N ILE A 260 -7.93 5.13 -1.72
CA ILE A 260 -6.78 5.87 -2.25
C ILE A 260 -6.12 5.07 -3.39
N ALA A 261 -5.85 3.78 -3.17
CA ALA A 261 -5.24 2.89 -4.15
C ALA A 261 -6.05 2.86 -5.45
N MET A 262 -7.34 2.54 -5.38
CA MET A 262 -8.21 2.43 -6.56
C MET A 262 -8.33 3.76 -7.31
N ARG A 263 -8.36 4.89 -6.58
CA ARG A 263 -8.35 6.20 -7.23
C ARG A 263 -7.04 6.46 -7.95
N ASP A 264 -5.90 6.19 -7.31
CA ASP A 264 -4.59 6.40 -7.93
C ASP A 264 -4.39 5.50 -9.15
N THR A 265 -4.74 4.22 -9.05
CA THR A 265 -4.75 3.28 -10.18
C THR A 265 -5.64 3.80 -11.31
N SER A 266 -6.85 4.28 -11.02
CA SER A 266 -7.73 4.84 -12.06
C SER A 266 -7.14 6.10 -12.72
N LEU A 267 -6.41 6.94 -11.99
CA LEU A 267 -5.79 8.14 -12.54
C LEU A 267 -4.55 7.82 -13.39
N ASN A 268 -3.76 6.83 -12.96
CA ASN A 268 -2.56 6.40 -13.66
C ASN A 268 -2.88 5.57 -14.91
N SER A 269 -3.88 4.69 -14.83
CA SER A 269 -4.35 3.90 -15.97
C SER A 269 -5.13 4.71 -17.00
N ALA A 270 -5.73 5.84 -16.60
CA ALA A 270 -6.43 6.73 -17.55
C ALA A 270 -5.50 7.28 -18.66
N ALA A 271 -4.18 7.27 -18.44
CA ALA A 271 -3.19 7.66 -19.45
C ALA A 271 -3.12 6.68 -20.64
N TYR A 272 -3.53 5.42 -20.45
CA TYR A 272 -3.49 4.37 -21.48
C TYR A 272 -4.83 4.19 -22.22
N GLY A 273 -5.85 4.99 -21.87
CA GLY A 273 -7.18 4.96 -22.50
C GLY A 273 -8.19 4.09 -21.76
N LYS A 274 -9.48 4.25 -22.12
CA LYS A 274 -10.64 3.58 -21.50
C LYS A 274 -10.63 2.05 -21.68
N ASP A 275 -9.74 1.53 -22.51
CA ASP A 275 -9.60 0.10 -22.80
C ASP A 275 -8.66 -0.63 -21.81
N ASP A 276 -8.10 0.08 -20.82
CA ASP A 276 -7.36 -0.54 -19.73
C ASP A 276 -8.31 -1.24 -18.74
N GLY A 277 -8.18 -2.56 -18.61
CA GLY A 277 -8.92 -3.36 -17.64
C GLY A 277 -8.70 -2.90 -16.20
N ALA A 278 -7.49 -2.44 -15.85
CA ALA A 278 -7.16 -1.94 -14.52
C ALA A 278 -7.90 -0.63 -14.21
N TRP A 279 -8.06 0.25 -15.21
CA TRP A 279 -8.87 1.48 -15.08
C TRP A 279 -10.33 1.13 -14.75
N THR A 280 -10.92 0.24 -15.54
CA THR A 280 -12.33 -0.14 -15.41
C THR A 280 -12.60 -0.80 -14.06
N LEU A 281 -11.74 -1.74 -13.66
CA LEU A 281 -11.88 -2.45 -12.41
C LEU A 281 -11.71 -1.51 -11.20
N SER A 282 -10.71 -0.63 -11.25
CA SER A 282 -10.48 0.36 -10.19
C SER A 282 -11.65 1.32 -10.04
N CYS A 283 -12.23 1.80 -11.15
CA CYS A 283 -13.41 2.66 -11.11
C CYS A 283 -14.62 1.95 -10.50
N ALA A 284 -14.88 0.70 -10.91
CA ALA A 284 -16.00 -0.09 -10.39
C ALA A 284 -15.85 -0.35 -8.88
N VAL A 285 -14.65 -0.72 -8.42
CA VAL A 285 -14.38 -0.94 -6.99
C VAL A 285 -14.57 0.34 -6.20
N TYR A 286 -13.97 1.43 -6.67
CA TYR A 286 -14.04 2.72 -6.02
C TYR A 286 -15.49 3.24 -5.92
N ASP A 287 -16.25 3.20 -7.01
CA ASP A 287 -17.59 3.76 -7.05
C ASP A 287 -18.59 2.95 -6.21
N ARG A 288 -18.51 1.62 -6.22
CA ARG A 288 -19.37 0.79 -5.37
C ARG A 288 -19.06 1.00 -3.90
N LEU A 289 -17.79 1.02 -3.52
CA LEU A 289 -17.37 1.28 -2.14
C LEU A 289 -17.78 2.68 -1.67
N ALA A 290 -17.59 3.69 -2.53
CA ALA A 290 -18.02 5.06 -2.27
C ALA A 290 -19.55 5.18 -2.13
N HIS A 291 -20.30 4.48 -2.97
CA HIS A 291 -21.76 4.43 -2.91
C HIS A 291 -22.23 3.83 -1.59
N ASP A 292 -21.75 2.64 -1.24
CA ASP A 292 -22.19 1.93 -0.03
C ASP A 292 -21.81 2.69 1.25
N LEU A 293 -20.64 3.35 1.27
CA LEU A 293 -20.20 4.21 2.37
C LEU A 293 -21.04 5.48 2.54
N THR A 294 -21.62 6.02 1.46
CA THR A 294 -22.36 7.30 1.51
C THR A 294 -23.87 7.13 1.59
N THR A 295 -24.40 6.00 1.12
CA THR A 295 -25.84 5.71 1.11
C THR A 295 -26.30 4.92 2.33
N THR A 296 -25.43 4.10 2.92
CA THR A 296 -25.79 3.29 4.09
C THR A 296 -25.82 4.16 5.34
N SER A 297 -27.03 4.64 5.69
CA SER A 297 -27.28 5.35 6.95
C SER A 297 -27.12 4.38 8.12
N ARG A 298 -26.06 4.55 8.90
CA ARG A 298 -25.71 3.65 10.01
C ARG A 298 -26.50 3.97 11.26
N THR A 299 -27.32 3.02 11.69
CA THR A 299 -27.98 3.02 12.99
C THR A 299 -27.55 1.74 13.73
N GLY A 300 -26.58 1.86 14.63
CA GLY A 300 -26.14 0.74 15.48
C GLY A 300 -24.88 -0.02 15.02
N GLY A 301 -24.43 -0.94 15.88
CA GLY A 301 -23.13 -1.62 15.82
C GLY A 301 -22.98 -2.75 14.80
N VAL A 302 -23.78 -2.76 13.73
CA VAL A 302 -23.64 -3.76 12.65
C VAL A 302 -22.58 -3.27 11.65
N PRO A 303 -21.55 -4.08 11.35
CA PRO A 303 -20.51 -3.70 10.38
C PRO A 303 -21.08 -3.60 8.96
N LEU A 304 -20.59 -2.62 8.19
CA LEU A 304 -21.02 -2.41 6.80
C LEU A 304 -20.56 -3.61 5.95
N THR A 305 -21.46 -4.21 5.17
CA THR A 305 -21.11 -5.28 4.23
C THR A 305 -21.26 -4.77 2.80
N VAL A 306 -20.17 -4.73 2.05
CA VAL A 306 -20.09 -4.33 0.65
C VAL A 306 -19.93 -5.59 -0.18
N VAL A 307 -20.88 -5.85 -1.07
CA VAL A 307 -20.89 -7.05 -1.93
C VAL A 307 -20.61 -6.59 -3.35
N PHE A 308 -19.54 -7.14 -3.95
CA PHE A 308 -19.11 -6.86 -5.33
C PHE A 308 -19.67 -7.86 -6.35
N ASP A 309 -20.58 -8.72 -5.90
CA ASP A 309 -21.22 -9.73 -6.72
C ASP A 309 -22.73 -9.48 -6.76
N ASP A 310 -23.19 -8.83 -7.82
CA ASP A 310 -24.60 -8.51 -8.02
C ASP A 310 -25.42 -9.73 -8.55
N GLY A 311 -24.84 -10.94 -8.55
CA GLY A 311 -25.40 -12.12 -9.23
C GLY A 311 -25.83 -13.29 -8.33
N THR A 312 -25.55 -13.29 -7.02
CA THR A 312 -26.06 -14.34 -6.14
C THR A 312 -26.64 -13.75 -4.86
N THR A 313 -27.90 -14.13 -4.63
CA THR A 313 -28.60 -13.88 -3.39
C THR A 313 -27.75 -14.41 -2.22
N PRO A 314 -27.56 -13.65 -1.13
CA PRO A 314 -26.93 -14.20 0.05
C PRO A 314 -27.72 -15.45 0.49
N PRO A 315 -27.06 -16.52 0.94
CA PRO A 315 -27.76 -17.65 1.54
C PRO A 315 -28.58 -17.09 2.70
N ALA A 316 -29.90 -17.26 2.63
CA ALA A 316 -30.80 -16.85 3.70
C ALA A 316 -30.31 -17.48 5.00
N ASP A 317 -29.98 -16.65 5.99
CA ASP A 317 -29.67 -17.09 7.34
C ASP A 317 -30.77 -18.05 7.79
N THR A 318 -30.41 -19.32 7.90
CA THR A 318 -31.26 -20.35 8.51
C THR A 318 -31.29 -20.04 10.00
N THR A 319 -32.22 -19.15 10.37
CA THR A 319 -32.69 -19.00 11.74
C THR A 319 -33.20 -20.36 12.18
N THR A 320 -32.37 -21.07 12.93
CA THR A 320 -32.80 -22.22 13.73
C THR A 320 -33.50 -21.66 14.95
N GLY A 321 -34.82 -21.80 14.98
CA GLY A 321 -35.70 -21.67 16.14
C GLY A 321 -36.61 -22.88 16.20
#